data_AF-A0A8J3BGD7-F1
#
_entry.id   AF-A0A8J3BGD7-F1
#
_cell.length_a   1.000
_cell.length_b   1.000
_cell.length_c   1.000
_cell.angle_alpha   90.00
_cell.angle_beta   90.00
_cell.angle_gamma   90.00
#
_symmetry.space_group_name_H-M   'P 1'
#
loop_
_entity.id
_entity.type
_entity.pdbx_description
1 polymer ?
#
loop_
_entity_poly.entity_id
_entity_poly.type
_entity_poly.pdbx_seq_one_letter_code
_entity_poly.pdbx_strand_id
1 'polypeptide(L)'
;MRITPRKEEVSRVVAILESDGFTDADQMAKALIKEVADILAMRDWYALVHTWNSGERGLNWAPFASESEALRTAARVGIGGRYGVVKLYSPGALVANHEGKKGWPGYCQTCGHPPFTHSMAGNARGKCLLGTCDCTRLVK
;
A
#
# COMPACT_ATOMS: atom_id res chain seq x y z
N MET A 1 14.67 4.85 -0.82
CA MET A 1 13.59 3.84 -0.79
C MET A 1 14.03 2.61 -1.54
N ARG A 2 14.32 1.52 -0.82
CA ARG A 2 14.58 0.20 -1.39
C ARG A 2 13.34 -0.67 -1.21
N ILE A 3 12.54 -0.80 -2.26
CA ILE A 3 11.34 -1.65 -2.26
C ILE A 3 11.71 -3.08 -2.66
N THR A 4 11.15 -4.06 -1.93
CA THR A 4 11.06 -5.45 -2.40
C THR A 4 9.64 -5.65 -2.92
N PRO A 5 9.45 -5.80 -4.25
CA PRO A 5 8.15 -6.06 -4.83
C PRO A 5 7.55 -7.36 -4.31
N ARG A 6 6.26 -7.35 -4.00
CA ARG A 6 5.51 -8.56 -3.63
C ARG A 6 5.03 -9.28 -4.87
N LYS A 7 4.77 -10.58 -4.78
CA LYS A 7 4.34 -11.41 -5.92
C LYS A 7 3.09 -10.83 -6.59
N GLU A 8 2.14 -10.35 -5.79
CA GLU A 8 0.87 -9.82 -6.28
C GLU A 8 1.06 -8.48 -7.02
N GLU A 9 1.98 -7.64 -6.55
CA GLU A 9 2.33 -6.35 -7.17
C GLU A 9 2.98 -6.58 -8.54
N VAL A 10 3.92 -7.53 -8.62
CA VAL A 10 4.56 -7.94 -9.87
C VAL A 10 3.51 -8.47 -10.86
N SER A 11 2.60 -9.33 -10.39
CA SER A 11 1.58 -9.95 -11.25
C SER A 11 0.67 -8.91 -11.91
N ARG A 12 0.33 -7.82 -11.21
CA ARG A 12 -0.50 -6.73 -11.75
C ARG A 12 0.23 -5.92 -12.83
N VAL A 13 1.51 -5.65 -12.63
CA VAL A 13 2.35 -4.99 -13.65
C VAL A 13 2.48 -5.88 -14.88
N VAL A 14 2.75 -7.18 -14.69
CA VAL A 14 2.83 -8.15 -15.79
C VAL A 14 1.52 -8.22 -16.57
N ALA A 15 0.37 -8.23 -15.90
CA ALA A 15 -0.94 -8.23 -16.58
C ALA A 15 -1.15 -7.02 -17.51
N ILE A 16 -0.56 -5.86 -17.20
CA ILE A 16 -0.59 -4.70 -18.10
C ILE A 16 0.37 -4.89 -19.28
N LEU A 17 1.58 -5.40 -19.02
CA LEU A 17 2.60 -5.63 -20.04
C LEU A 17 2.19 -6.71 -21.05
N GLU A 18 1.42 -7.70 -20.62
CA GLU A 18 0.92 -8.81 -21.45
C GLU A 18 -0.48 -8.54 -22.02
N SER A 19 -1.03 -7.33 -21.84
CA SER A 19 -2.36 -6.98 -22.33
C SER A 19 -2.34 -6.55 -23.80
N ASP A 20 -3.15 -7.21 -24.62
CA ASP A 20 -3.45 -6.79 -26.00
C ASP A 20 -4.43 -5.61 -26.09
N GLY A 21 -4.86 -5.06 -24.94
CA GLY A 21 -5.87 -4.01 -24.85
C GLY A 21 -5.36 -2.59 -25.10
N PHE A 22 -4.06 -2.38 -25.34
CA PHE A 22 -3.47 -1.07 -25.56
C PHE A 22 -3.17 -0.85 -27.04
N THR A 23 -3.59 0.31 -27.56
CA THR A 23 -3.41 0.63 -28.99
C THR A 23 -2.03 1.16 -29.32
N ASP A 24 -1.32 1.72 -28.34
CA ASP A 24 0.04 2.24 -28.47
C ASP A 24 0.84 2.16 -27.14
N ALA A 25 2.15 2.39 -27.24
CA ALA A 25 3.06 2.35 -26.10
C ALA A 25 2.83 3.47 -25.08
N ASP A 26 2.30 4.63 -25.49
CA ASP A 26 2.02 5.76 -24.61
C ASP A 26 0.85 5.43 -23.66
N GLN A 27 -0.20 4.78 -24.18
CA GLN A 27 -1.32 4.29 -23.37
C GLN A 27 -0.88 3.23 -22.36
N MET A 28 -0.06 2.26 -22.78
CA MET A 28 0.48 1.23 -21.89
C MET A 28 1.37 1.86 -20.80
N ALA A 29 2.26 2.79 -21.17
CA ALA A 29 3.11 3.48 -20.20
C ALA A 29 2.29 4.25 -19.15
N LYS A 30 1.24 4.96 -19.57
CA LYS A 30 0.31 5.64 -18.66
C LYS A 30 -0.39 4.66 -17.73
N ALA A 31 -0.82 3.50 -18.23
CA ALA A 31 -1.43 2.45 -17.41
C ALA A 31 -0.46 1.88 -16.37
N LEU A 32 0.79 1.59 -16.78
CA LEU A 32 1.84 1.12 -15.87
C LEU A 32 2.14 2.10 -14.75
N ILE A 33 2.31 3.39 -15.08
CA ILE A 33 2.60 4.42 -14.08
C ILE A 33 1.46 4.53 -13.06
N LYS A 34 0.21 4.52 -13.53
CA LYS A 34 -0.97 4.56 -12.65
C LYS A 34 -1.04 3.33 -11.75
N GLU A 35 -0.77 2.15 -12.29
CA GLU A 35 -0.79 0.89 -11.54
C GLU A 35 0.31 0.86 -10.47
N VAL A 36 1.53 1.27 -10.81
CA VAL A 36 2.62 1.38 -9.83
C VAL A 36 2.29 2.41 -8.75
N ALA A 37 1.72 3.56 -9.11
CA ALA A 37 1.30 4.55 -8.13
C ALA A 37 0.23 3.99 -7.17
N ASP A 38 -0.76 3.26 -7.69
CA ASP A 38 -1.80 2.59 -6.89
C ASP A 38 -1.20 1.53 -5.95
N ILE A 39 -0.25 0.73 -6.43
CA ILE A 39 0.54 -0.21 -5.61
C ILE A 39 1.25 0.50 -4.46
N LEU A 40 1.95 1.60 -4.75
CA LEU A 40 2.67 2.33 -3.71
C LEU A 40 1.72 3.01 -2.71
N ALA A 41 0.56 3.49 -3.17
CA ALA A 41 -0.47 4.07 -2.32
C ALA A 41 -1.13 3.04 -1.38
N MET A 42 -1.12 1.76 -1.76
CA MET A 42 -1.64 0.66 -0.95
C MET A 42 -0.67 0.16 0.12
N ARG A 43 0.56 0.70 0.21
CA ARG A 43 1.58 0.28 1.17
C ARG A 43 1.69 1.23 2.37
N ASP A 44 1.95 0.64 3.52
CA ASP A 44 2.46 1.38 4.68
C ASP A 44 3.93 1.75 4.43
N TRP A 45 4.32 2.92 4.91
CA TRP A 45 5.67 3.45 4.82
C TRP A 45 6.18 3.89 6.18
N TYR A 46 7.42 4.35 6.22
CA TYR A 46 8.01 4.97 7.41
C TYR A 46 8.56 6.35 7.06
N ALA A 47 8.42 7.28 7.99
CA ALA A 47 9.10 8.57 7.97
C ALA A 47 10.20 8.57 9.03
N LEU A 48 11.36 9.10 8.65
CA LEU A 48 12.40 9.50 9.59
C LEU A 48 12.09 10.93 10.04
N VAL A 49 11.87 11.13 11.33
CA VAL A 49 11.65 12.46 11.91
C VAL A 49 12.88 12.92 12.69
N HIS A 50 13.13 14.22 12.70
CA HIS A 50 14.30 14.79 13.34
C HIS A 50 13.93 15.95 14.28
N THR A 51 14.74 16.10 15.33
CA THR A 51 14.67 17.22 16.26
C THR A 51 16.11 17.69 16.50
N TRP A 52 16.35 18.98 16.33
CA TRP A 52 17.68 19.58 16.55
C TRP A 52 18.07 19.49 18.03
N ASN A 53 19.37 19.66 18.31
CA ASN A 53 19.86 19.72 19.69
C ASN A 53 19.26 20.89 20.49
N SER A 54 18.80 21.95 19.81
CA SER A 54 18.05 23.07 20.41
C SER A 54 16.66 22.67 20.91
N GLY A 55 16.16 21.47 20.56
CA GLY A 55 14.79 21.03 20.81
C GLY A 55 13.79 21.47 19.72
N GLU A 56 14.23 22.26 18.75
CA GLU A 56 13.39 22.67 17.62
C GLU A 56 13.13 21.51 16.65
N ARG A 57 11.97 21.54 15.99
CA ARG A 57 11.62 20.54 14.98
C ARG A 57 12.60 20.60 13.80
N GLY A 58 13.11 19.44 13.43
CA GLY A 58 14.03 19.27 12.32
C GLY A 58 13.34 18.92 11.02
N LEU A 59 14.14 18.39 10.09
CA LEU A 59 13.68 17.92 8.80
C LEU A 59 13.14 16.49 8.89
N ASN A 60 12.08 16.21 8.14
CA ASN A 60 11.53 14.86 8.05
C ASN A 60 11.78 14.29 6.65
N TRP A 61 12.11 13.01 6.57
CA TRP A 61 12.33 12.30 5.31
C TRP A 61 11.38 11.12 5.18
N ALA A 62 10.79 10.95 4.01
CA ALA A 62 9.88 9.86 3.68
C ALA A 62 9.74 9.76 2.15
N PRO A 63 9.25 8.63 1.60
CA PRO A 63 8.93 7.37 2.29
C PRO A 63 10.14 6.42 2.39
N PHE A 64 10.20 5.65 3.48
CA PHE A 64 11.08 4.49 3.64
C PHE A 64 10.28 3.19 3.66
N ALA A 65 10.80 2.13 3.02
CA ALA A 65 10.10 0.85 2.90
C ALA A 65 10.14 0.02 4.20
N SER A 66 11.04 0.35 5.12
CA SER A 66 11.12 -0.26 6.45
C SER A 66 11.71 0.71 7.47
N GLU A 67 11.40 0.49 8.74
CA GLU A 67 12.02 1.21 9.86
C GLU A 67 13.56 1.10 9.82
N SER A 68 14.09 -0.08 9.50
CA SER A 68 15.54 -0.30 9.41
C SER A 68 16.21 0.59 8.35
N GLU A 69 15.52 0.86 7.24
CA GLU A 69 16.03 1.75 6.19
C GLU A 69 16.07 3.20 6.67
N ALA A 70 15.03 3.65 7.38
CA ALA A 70 14.99 4.97 7.99
C ALA A 70 16.14 5.15 9.02
N LEU A 71 16.34 4.18 9.91
CA LEU A 71 17.40 4.23 10.92
C LEU A 71 18.81 4.19 10.31
N ARG A 72 19.05 3.37 9.28
CA ARG A 72 20.33 3.39 8.54
C ARG A 72 20.57 4.73 7.87
N THR A 73 19.52 5.37 7.37
CA THR A 73 19.61 6.70 6.77
C THR A 73 19.99 7.75 7.83
N ALA A 74 19.36 7.70 9.01
CA ALA A 74 19.69 8.58 10.13
C ALA A 74 21.18 8.49 10.54
N ALA A 75 21.68 7.27 10.68
CA ALA A 75 23.09 7.01 11.02
C ALA A 75 24.06 7.56 9.96
N ARG A 76 23.66 7.55 8.69
CA ARG A 76 24.48 8.06 7.58
C ARG A 76 24.44 9.59 7.45
N VAL A 77 23.29 10.20 7.73
CA VAL A 77 23.11 11.66 7.62
C VAL A 77 23.91 12.38 8.70
N GLY A 78 23.89 11.89 9.94
CA GLY A 78 24.86 12.30 10.97
C GLY A 78 24.84 13.78 11.39
N ILE A 79 23.79 14.55 11.08
CA ILE A 79 23.70 16.00 11.36
C ILE A 79 23.45 16.38 12.83
N GLY A 80 23.73 15.47 13.78
CA GLY A 80 23.39 15.65 15.20
C GLY A 80 21.88 15.63 15.47
N GLY A 81 21.46 16.05 16.67
CA GLY A 81 20.05 16.00 17.08
C GLY A 81 19.56 14.60 17.47
N ARG A 82 18.24 14.49 17.62
CA ARG A 82 17.54 13.23 17.89
C ARG A 82 16.72 12.81 16.67
N TYR A 83 16.82 11.55 16.33
CA TYR A 83 15.97 10.94 15.31
C TYR A 83 14.86 10.09 15.95
N GLY A 84 13.74 10.00 15.25
CA GLY A 84 12.66 9.07 15.52
C GLY A 84 12.13 8.47 14.22
N VAL A 85 11.38 7.39 14.31
CA VAL A 85 10.70 6.79 13.17
C VAL A 85 9.21 6.82 13.42
N VAL A 86 8.44 7.23 12.41
CA VAL A 86 6.98 7.25 12.44
C VAL A 86 6.46 6.35 11.33
N LYS A 87 5.57 5.42 11.67
CA LYS A 87 4.87 4.62 10.67
C LYS A 87 3.81 5.47 9.98
N LEU A 88 3.83 5.49 8.65
CA LEU A 88 2.85 6.13 7.79
C LEU A 88 1.90 5.05 7.26
N TYR A 89 0.64 5.08 7.68
CA TYR A 89 -0.35 4.12 7.22
C TYR A 89 -0.83 4.44 5.80
N SER A 90 -1.07 3.38 5.04
CA SER A 90 -1.51 3.40 3.65
C SER A 90 -2.82 4.17 3.43
N PRO A 91 -2.81 5.33 2.73
CA PRO A 91 -4.03 6.04 2.40
C PRO A 91 -4.89 5.23 1.40
N GLY A 92 -4.26 4.48 0.50
CA GLY A 92 -4.97 3.60 -0.43
C GLY A 92 -5.72 2.49 0.31
N ALA A 93 -5.10 1.86 1.31
CA ALA A 93 -5.75 0.83 2.11
C ALA A 93 -6.88 1.41 2.97
N LEU A 94 -6.70 2.63 3.49
CA LEU A 94 -7.76 3.33 4.21
C LEU A 94 -9.02 3.48 3.34
N VAL A 95 -8.85 4.01 2.11
CA VAL A 95 -9.96 4.18 1.15
C VAL A 95 -10.53 2.83 0.74
N ALA A 96 -9.67 1.85 0.41
CA ALA A 96 -10.11 0.50 0.02
C ALA A 96 -10.90 -0.22 1.13
N ASN A 97 -10.58 0.02 2.39
CA ASN A 97 -11.32 -0.54 3.51
C ASN A 97 -12.70 0.12 3.69
N HIS A 98 -12.85 1.38 3.29
CA HIS A 98 -14.09 2.14 3.40
C HIS A 98 -15.03 1.89 2.21
N GLU A 99 -14.50 1.98 0.99
CA GLU A 99 -15.27 1.98 -0.26
C GLU A 99 -15.23 0.63 -1.00
N GLY A 100 -14.27 -0.22 -0.64
CA GLY A 100 -13.93 -1.42 -1.39
C GLY A 100 -13.02 -1.13 -2.58
N LYS A 101 -12.18 -2.11 -2.94
CA LYS A 101 -11.28 -2.08 -4.10
C LYS A 101 -11.31 -3.41 -4.84
N LYS A 102 -12.23 -3.52 -5.80
CA LYS A 102 -12.37 -4.72 -6.65
C LYS A 102 -11.12 -4.96 -7.50
N GLY A 103 -10.81 -6.23 -7.76
CA GLY A 103 -9.61 -6.61 -8.50
C GLY A 103 -8.32 -6.50 -7.69
N TRP A 104 -8.33 -5.98 -6.46
CA TRP A 104 -7.12 -5.91 -5.64
C TRP A 104 -6.77 -7.28 -5.03
N PRO A 105 -5.51 -7.74 -5.13
CA PRO A 105 -5.09 -9.01 -4.56
C PRO A 105 -5.36 -9.10 -3.06
N GLY A 106 -6.00 -10.20 -2.65
CA GLY A 106 -6.36 -10.45 -1.26
C GLY A 106 -7.65 -9.78 -0.81
N TYR A 107 -8.33 -8.99 -1.64
CA TYR A 107 -9.64 -8.42 -1.36
C TYR A 107 -10.73 -9.23 -2.04
N CYS A 108 -11.98 -9.02 -1.63
CA CYS A 108 -13.12 -9.70 -2.25
C CYS A 108 -13.30 -9.27 -3.71
N GLN A 109 -13.30 -10.18 -4.67
CA GLN A 109 -13.54 -9.85 -6.08
C GLN A 109 -14.96 -9.34 -6.34
N THR A 110 -15.92 -9.69 -5.46
CA THR A 110 -17.32 -9.28 -5.61
C THR A 110 -17.58 -7.89 -5.03
N CYS A 111 -17.24 -7.65 -3.76
CA CYS A 111 -17.51 -6.38 -3.08
C CYS A 111 -16.31 -5.47 -2.90
N GLY A 112 -15.10 -5.96 -3.20
CA GLY A 112 -13.87 -5.18 -3.04
C GLY A 112 -13.42 -5.00 -1.60
N HIS A 113 -14.09 -5.55 -0.58
CA HIS A 113 -13.68 -5.37 0.82
C HIS A 113 -12.64 -6.41 1.28
N PRO A 114 -11.81 -6.07 2.27
CA PRO A 114 -10.77 -6.97 2.76
C PRO A 114 -11.35 -8.17 3.53
N PRO A 115 -10.63 -9.30 3.66
CA PRO A 115 -11.17 -10.52 4.26
C PRO A 115 -11.62 -10.39 5.72
N PHE A 116 -11.09 -9.40 6.46
CA PHE A 116 -11.46 -9.18 7.86
C PHE A 116 -12.86 -8.56 8.02
N THR A 117 -13.44 -7.96 6.97
CA THR A 117 -14.84 -7.50 6.99
C THR A 117 -15.82 -8.63 6.71
N HIS A 118 -15.35 -9.82 6.35
CA HIS A 118 -16.19 -10.99 6.14
C HIS A 118 -16.28 -11.85 7.41
N SER A 119 -17.50 -12.33 7.68
CA SER A 119 -17.77 -13.23 8.80
C SER A 119 -16.94 -14.51 8.70
N MET A 120 -16.70 -15.17 9.82
CA MET A 120 -16.24 -16.55 9.79
C MET A 120 -17.41 -17.46 9.42
N ALA A 121 -17.19 -18.41 8.51
CA ALA A 121 -18.15 -19.43 8.10
C ALA A 121 -17.41 -20.78 7.99
N GLY A 122 -17.23 -21.44 9.15
CA GLY A 122 -16.36 -22.62 9.27
C GLY A 122 -14.91 -22.28 8.94
N ASN A 123 -14.31 -23.05 8.02
CA ASN A 123 -12.93 -22.85 7.54
C ASN A 123 -12.82 -21.78 6.44
N ALA A 124 -13.94 -21.14 6.06
CA ALA A 124 -14.01 -20.12 5.04
C ALA A 124 -14.53 -18.78 5.58
N ARG A 125 -14.55 -17.77 4.72
CA ARG A 125 -15.13 -16.45 5.02
C ARG A 125 -16.52 -16.34 4.40
N GLY A 126 -17.50 -15.98 5.21
CA GLY A 126 -18.91 -15.84 4.84
C GLY A 126 -19.26 -14.44 4.34
N LYS A 127 -20.45 -13.97 4.70
CA LYS A 127 -20.98 -12.67 4.25
C LYS A 127 -20.12 -11.50 4.72
N CYS A 128 -20.11 -10.44 3.92
CA CYS A 128 -19.57 -9.16 4.36
C CYS A 128 -20.43 -8.63 5.52
N LEU A 129 -19.78 -8.07 6.54
CA LEU A 129 -20.39 -7.57 7.76
C LEU A 129 -20.61 -6.06 7.74
N LEU A 130 -20.20 -5.37 6.67
CA LEU A 130 -20.52 -3.96 6.49
C LEU A 130 -22.02 -3.84 6.18
N GLY A 131 -22.74 -3.05 6.98
CA GLY A 131 -24.20 -2.92 6.88
C GLY A 131 -24.69 -2.37 5.53
N THR A 132 -23.79 -1.80 4.73
CA THR A 132 -24.05 -1.27 3.39
C THR A 132 -23.73 -2.26 2.26
N CYS A 133 -23.35 -3.51 2.57
CA CYS A 133 -22.84 -4.46 1.57
C CYS A 133 -23.62 -5.79 1.56
N ASP A 134 -24.22 -6.13 0.42
CA ASP A 134 -25.01 -7.37 0.23
C ASP A 134 -24.16 -8.60 -0.16
N CYS A 135 -22.84 -8.53 -0.02
CA CYS A 135 -21.96 -9.61 -0.43
C CYS A 135 -22.11 -10.82 0.51
N THR A 136 -22.53 -11.95 -0.06
CA THR A 136 -22.88 -13.17 0.69
C THR A 136 -21.68 -14.07 1.01
N ARG A 137 -20.55 -13.88 0.32
CA ARG A 137 -19.35 -14.70 0.49
C ARG A 137 -18.09 -13.97 0.00
N LEU A 138 -16.96 -14.21 0.66
CA LEU A 138 -15.66 -13.78 0.14
C LEU A 138 -15.27 -14.58 -1.12
N VAL A 139 -15.01 -13.87 -2.22
CA VAL A 139 -14.43 -14.42 -3.46
C VAL A 139 -13.02 -13.85 -3.60
N LYS A 140 -12.00 -14.68 -3.81
CA LYS A 140 -10.60 -14.24 -3.94
C LYS A 140 -10.16 -14.18 -5.40
#